data_AF-A0A0G0Z8C0-F1
#
_entry.id   AF-A0A0G0Z8C0-F1
#
_cell.length_a   1.000
_cell.length_b   1.000
_cell.length_c   1.000
_cell.angle_alpha   90.00
_cell.angle_beta   90.00
_cell.angle_gamma   90.00
#
_symmetry.space_group_name_H-M   'P 1'
#
loop_
_entity.id
_entity.type
_entity.pdbx_description
1 polymer ?
#
loop_
_entity_poly.entity_id
_entity_poly.type
_entity_poly.pdbx_seq_one_letter_code
_entity_poly.pdbx_strand_id
1 'polypeptide(L)'
;MDKIKQDVSEILELYGSHHDEKGKFYHVLEEIGKHLIKLTRLKENEDRPGHFKEEVADIYLLTLSLLELEGIDNKVLLKASDHFLEKVKEIYGSSN
;
A
#
# COMPACT_ATOMS: atom_id res chain seq x y z
N MET A 1 1.19 3.56 17.32
CA MET A 1 0.46 3.94 16.09
C MET A 1 0.84 5.35 15.64
N ASP A 2 1.15 6.24 16.58
CA ASP A 2 1.50 7.65 16.30
C ASP A 2 2.73 7.83 15.42
N LYS A 3 3.79 7.02 15.63
CA LYS A 3 4.99 7.09 14.77
C LYS A 3 4.69 6.80 13.29
N ILE A 4 3.93 5.74 12.98
CA ILE A 4 3.61 5.38 11.58
C ILE A 4 2.80 6.50 10.91
N LYS A 5 1.87 7.11 11.64
CA LYS A 5 1.11 8.27 11.12
C LYS A 5 2.03 9.44 10.83
N GLN A 6 2.94 9.76 11.75
CA GLN A 6 3.95 10.80 11.55
C GLN A 6 4.84 10.52 10.34
N ASP A 7 5.35 9.28 10.21
CA ASP A 7 6.18 8.86 9.09
C ASP A 7 5.41 8.99 7.75
N VAL A 8 4.12 8.63 7.70
CA VAL A 8 3.25 8.80 6.52
C VAL A 8 3.05 10.28 6.17
N SER A 9 2.80 11.14 7.17
CA SER A 9 2.70 12.59 6.94
C SER A 9 3.99 13.16 6.38
N GLU A 10 5.15 12.76 6.93
CA GLU A 10 6.46 13.19 6.46
C GLU A 10 6.74 12.74 5.02
N ILE A 11 6.39 11.50 4.66
CA ILE A 11 6.48 11.00 3.27
C ILE A 11 5.67 11.89 2.32
N LEU A 12 4.43 12.24 2.68
CA LEU A 12 3.55 13.07 1.84
C LEU A 12 3.98 14.53 1.76
N GLU A 13 4.63 15.06 2.80
CA GLU A 13 5.26 16.37 2.79
C GLU A 13 6.47 16.40 1.85
N LEU A 14 7.34 15.39 1.93
CA LEU A 14 8.51 15.25 1.05
C LEU A 14 8.08 15.17 -0.42
N TYR A 15 7.03 14.40 -0.74
CA TYR A 15 6.48 14.35 -2.09
C TYR A 15 5.80 15.67 -2.51
N GLY A 16 5.27 16.45 -1.56
CA GLY A 16 4.63 17.73 -1.83
C GLY A 16 5.53 18.88 -2.20
N SER A 17 6.84 18.74 -1.96
CA SER A 17 7.82 19.73 -2.41
C SER A 17 7.87 19.89 -3.94
N HIS A 18 7.34 18.92 -4.70
CA HIS A 18 7.41 18.88 -6.17
C HIS A 18 6.05 18.62 -6.86
N HIS A 19 4.96 18.38 -6.13
CA HIS A 19 3.68 17.93 -6.68
C HIS A 19 2.45 18.52 -5.99
N ASP A 20 1.39 18.79 -6.76
CA ASP A 20 0.04 19.03 -6.23
C ASP A 20 -0.59 17.72 -5.70
N GLU A 21 -1.77 17.78 -5.07
CA GLU A 21 -2.39 16.59 -4.46
C GLU A 21 -2.59 15.44 -5.46
N LYS A 22 -3.02 15.76 -6.67
CA LYS A 22 -3.20 14.78 -7.76
C LYS A 22 -1.85 14.19 -8.20
N GLY A 23 -0.81 15.02 -8.29
CA GLY A 23 0.55 14.58 -8.57
C GLY A 23 1.11 13.67 -7.49
N LYS A 24 0.87 13.97 -6.20
CA LYS A 24 1.24 13.09 -5.08
C LYS A 24 0.60 11.72 -5.21
N PHE A 25 -0.70 11.68 -5.50
CA PHE A 25 -1.43 10.43 -5.70
C PHE A 25 -0.78 9.54 -6.77
N TYR A 26 -0.50 10.09 -7.95
CA TYR A 26 0.14 9.32 -9.02
C TYR A 26 1.57 8.94 -8.70
N HIS A 27 2.32 9.80 -8.01
CA HIS A 27 3.69 9.49 -7.59
C HIS A 27 3.71 8.31 -6.60
N VAL A 28 2.83 8.30 -5.60
CA VAL A 28 2.72 7.19 -4.65
C VAL A 28 2.34 5.89 -5.38
N LEU A 29 1.43 5.94 -6.36
CA LEU A 29 1.11 4.78 -7.20
C LEU A 29 2.32 4.28 -8.01
N GLU A 30 3.12 5.19 -8.56
CA GLU A 30 4.33 4.85 -9.30
C GLU A 30 5.35 4.14 -8.39
N GLU A 31 5.57 4.65 -7.18
CA GLU A 31 6.48 4.05 -6.20
C GLU A 31 6.00 2.65 -5.78
N ILE A 32 4.71 2.47 -5.50
CA ILE A 32 4.14 1.13 -5.23
C ILE A 32 4.44 0.18 -6.38
N GLY A 33 4.28 0.63 -7.63
CA GLY A 33 4.61 -0.16 -8.82
C GLY A 33 6.08 -0.62 -8.86
N LYS A 34 7.02 0.26 -8.50
CA LYS A 34 8.45 -0.07 -8.42
C LYS A 34 8.74 -1.13 -7.36
N HIS A 35 8.16 -0.99 -6.16
CA HIS A 35 8.30 -1.97 -5.09
C HIS A 35 7.69 -3.33 -5.45
N LEU A 36 6.52 -3.36 -6.12
CA LEU A 36 5.91 -4.62 -6.59
C LEU A 36 6.80 -5.36 -7.59
N ILE A 37 7.42 -4.65 -8.53
CA ILE A 37 8.37 -5.26 -9.50
C ILE A 37 9.57 -5.86 -8.75
N LYS A 38 10.09 -5.16 -7.74
CA LYS A 38 11.22 -5.63 -6.92
C LYS A 38 10.84 -6.85 -6.08
N LEU A 39 9.63 -6.85 -5.50
CA LEU A 39 9.09 -7.93 -4.70
C LEU A 39 8.96 -9.24 -5.49
N THR A 40 8.49 -9.18 -6.74
CA THR A 40 8.43 -10.36 -7.63
C THR A 40 9.81 -10.99 -7.82
N ARG A 41 10.82 -10.17 -8.12
CA ARG A 41 12.21 -10.64 -8.30
C ARG A 41 12.80 -11.23 -7.02
N LEU A 42 12.51 -10.65 -5.87
CA LEU A 42 12.98 -11.15 -4.58
C LEU A 42 12.27 -12.45 -4.17
N LYS A 43 11.00 -12.63 -4.55
CA LYS A 43 10.28 -13.87 -4.26
C LYS A 43 10.83 -15.06 -5.03
N GLU A 44 11.32 -14.82 -6.24
CA GLU A 44 12.00 -15.82 -7.08
C GLU A 44 13.43 -16.14 -6.60
N ASN A 45 14.03 -15.26 -5.78
CA ASN A 45 15.42 -15.34 -5.34
C ASN A 45 15.47 -15.51 -3.81
N GLU A 46 15.40 -16.76 -3.34
CA GLU A 46 15.24 -17.11 -1.91
C GLU A 46 16.41 -16.68 -1.00
N ASP A 47 17.54 -16.21 -1.56
CA ASP A 47 18.75 -15.83 -0.83
C ASP A 47 18.65 -14.48 -0.08
N ARG A 48 17.54 -13.75 -0.18
CA ARG A 48 17.37 -12.41 0.41
C ARG A 48 16.03 -12.18 1.12
N PRO A 49 15.65 -12.99 2.13
CA PRO A 49 14.36 -12.88 2.79
C PRO A 49 14.16 -11.59 3.60
N GLY A 50 15.24 -10.93 4.05
CA GLY A 50 15.19 -9.64 4.74
C GLY A 50 14.64 -8.54 3.84
N HIS A 51 15.22 -8.40 2.65
CA HIS A 51 14.79 -7.41 1.66
C HIS A 51 13.35 -7.63 1.19
N PHE A 52 12.89 -8.88 1.08
CA PHE A 52 11.49 -9.15 0.74
C PHE A 52 10.52 -8.53 1.77
N LYS A 53 10.82 -8.66 3.07
CA LYS A 53 9.99 -8.09 4.14
C LYS A 53 10.03 -6.57 4.15
N GLU A 54 11.18 -5.98 3.84
CA GLU A 54 11.34 -4.53 3.69
C GLU A 54 10.43 -4.01 2.57
N GLU A 55 10.44 -4.62 1.38
CA GLU A 55 9.56 -4.21 0.28
C GLU A 55 8.07 -4.29 0.65
N VAL A 56 7.66 -5.34 1.37
CA VAL A 56 6.26 -5.47 1.85
C VAL A 56 5.91 -4.34 2.82
N ALA A 57 6.83 -3.99 3.73
CA ALA A 57 6.63 -2.90 4.67
C ALA A 57 6.57 -1.54 3.97
N ASP A 58 7.42 -1.31 2.96
CA ASP A 58 7.43 -0.09 2.17
C ASP A 58 6.11 0.08 1.39
N ILE A 59 5.64 -0.98 0.73
CA ILE A 59 4.32 -0.99 0.05
C ILE A 59 3.20 -0.68 1.05
N TYR A 60 3.26 -1.23 2.26
CA TYR A 60 2.28 -0.93 3.30
C TYR A 60 2.27 0.57 3.67
N LEU A 61 3.43 1.17 3.89
CA LEU A 61 3.53 2.61 4.19
C LEU A 61 3.00 3.47 3.03
N LEU A 62 3.38 3.15 1.79
CA LEU A 62 2.86 3.85 0.61
C LEU A 62 1.34 3.70 0.45
N THR A 63 0.80 2.53 0.79
CA THR A 63 -0.66 2.30 0.78
C THR A 63 -1.35 3.17 1.83
N LEU A 64 -0.78 3.28 3.04
CA LEU A 64 -1.29 4.20 4.06
C LEU A 64 -1.26 5.66 3.58
N SER A 65 -0.22 6.06 2.86
CA SER A 65 -0.14 7.39 2.24
C SER A 65 -1.26 7.65 1.23
N LEU A 66 -1.68 6.65 0.44
CA LEU A 66 -2.85 6.79 -0.44
C LEU A 66 -4.15 6.97 0.35
N LEU A 67 -4.31 6.21 1.43
CA LEU A 67 -5.50 6.32 2.28
C LEU A 67 -5.61 7.70 2.92
N GLU A 68 -4.48 8.24 3.38
CA GLU A 68 -4.40 9.60 3.95
C GLU A 68 -4.73 10.67 2.90
N LEU A 69 -4.13 10.58 1.71
CA LEU A 69 -4.40 11.52 0.60
C LEU A 69 -5.87 11.55 0.19
N GLU A 70 -6.52 10.39 0.16
CA GLU A 70 -7.93 10.27 -0.25
C GLU A 70 -8.91 10.43 0.93
N GLY A 71 -8.41 10.73 2.13
CA GLY A 71 -9.23 10.89 3.34
C GLY A 71 -10.04 9.64 3.70
N ILE A 72 -9.51 8.46 3.40
CA ILE A 72 -10.18 7.18 3.64
C ILE A 72 -10.08 6.83 5.12
N ASP A 73 -11.21 6.89 5.81
CA ASP A 73 -11.30 6.55 7.23
C ASP A 73 -11.45 5.03 7.48
N ASN A 74 -11.30 4.64 8.76
CA ASN A 74 -11.46 3.25 9.18
C ASN A 74 -12.85 2.67 8.86
N LYS A 75 -13.90 3.48 8.82
CA LYS A 75 -15.26 2.98 8.54
C LYS A 75 -15.39 2.57 7.08
N VAL A 76 -14.78 3.32 6.16
CA VAL A 76 -14.68 2.96 4.75
C VAL A 76 -13.83 1.71 4.57
N LEU A 77 -12.68 1.61 5.26
CA LEU A 77 -11.81 0.43 5.21
C LEU A 77 -12.51 -0.85 5.68
N LEU A 78 -13.26 -0.79 6.78
CA LEU A 78 -14.00 -1.95 7.29
C LEU A 78 -15.03 -2.45 6.26
N LYS A 79 -15.81 -1.53 5.68
CA LYS A 79 -16.78 -1.89 4.62
C LYS A 79 -16.11 -2.46 3.38
N ALA A 80 -14.98 -1.88 2.97
CA ALA A 80 -14.21 -2.37 1.83
C ALA A 80 -13.64 -3.77 2.09
N SER A 81 -13.17 -4.03 3.32
CA SER A 81 -12.68 -5.34 3.76
C SER A 81 -13.78 -6.40 3.70
N ASP A 82 -14.96 -6.13 4.25
CA ASP A 82 -16.10 -7.07 4.23
C ASP A 82 -16.51 -7.39 2.78
N HIS A 83 -16.70 -6.35 1.96
CA HIS A 83 -17.03 -6.48 0.54
C HIS A 83 -15.98 -7.27 -0.26
N PHE A 84 -14.70 -7.01 -0.01
CA PHE A 84 -13.62 -7.71 -0.72
C PHE A 84 -13.53 -9.17 -0.28
N LEU A 85 -13.71 -9.47 1.01
CA LEU A 85 -13.75 -10.84 1.51
C LEU A 85 -14.91 -11.64 0.92
N GLU A 86 -16.09 -11.03 0.78
CA GLU A 86 -17.23 -11.65 0.10
C GLU A 86 -16.90 -12.00 -1.36
N LYS A 87 -16.33 -11.05 -2.12
CA LYS A 87 -15.86 -11.32 -3.50
C LYS A 87 -14.86 -12.46 -3.59
N VAL A 88 -13.89 -12.51 -2.68
CA VAL A 88 -12.90 -13.61 -2.63
C VAL A 88 -13.59 -14.94 -2.36
N LYS A 89 -14.56 -14.98 -1.44
CA LYS A 89 -15.35 -16.19 -1.17
C LYS A 89 -16.20 -16.61 -2.37
N GLU A 90 -16.75 -15.68 -3.15
CA GLU A 90 -17.49 -16.02 -4.37
C GLU A 90 -16.58 -16.72 -5.39
N ILE A 91 -15.35 -16.21 -5.57
CA ILE A 91 -14.37 -16.73 -6.53
C ILE A 91 -13.81 -18.09 -6.09
N TYR A 92 -13.45 -18.25 -4.81
CA TYR A 92 -12.69 -19.41 -4.32
C TYR A 92 -13.46 -20.33 -3.36
N GLY A 93 -14.61 -19.89 -2.84
CA GLY A 93 -15.43 -20.62 -1.88
C GLY A 93 -16.56 -21.45 -2.50
N SER A 94 -16.80 -21.30 -3.81
CA SER A 94 -17.76 -22.14 -4.55
C SER A 94 -17.08 -23.41 -5.06
N SER A 95 -16.71 -24.30 -4.15
CA SER A 95 -16.38 -25.70 -4.44
C SER A 95 -17.24 -26.58 -3.53
N ASN A 96 -18.52 -26.72 -3.90
CA ASN A 96 -19.39 -27.78 -3.43
C ASN A 96 -19.69 -28.70 -4.61
#